data_AF-A0A382WX70-F1
#
_entry.id   AF-A0A382WX70-F1
#
_cell.length_a   1.000
_cell.length_b   1.000
_cell.length_c   1.000
_cell.angle_alpha   90.00
_cell.angle_beta   90.00
_cell.angle_gamma   90.00
#
_symmetry.space_group_name_H-M   'P 1'
#
loop_
_entity.id
_entity.type
_entity.pdbx_description
1 polymer ?
#
loop_
_entity_poly.entity_id
_entity_poly.type
_entity_poly.pdbx_seq_one_letter_code
_entity_poly.pdbx_strand_id
1 'polypeptide(L)' 'MFKEVIKIIDGGQMSGYKVIDETDQTLWVPDDMGNSNRVMIDEFVADGGTITEENI' A
#
# COMPACT_ATOMS: atom_id res chain seq x y z
N MET A 1 7.57 -4.26 9.85
CA MET A 1 6.14 -4.59 9.69
C MET A 1 5.41 -3.31 9.32
N PHE A 2 4.38 -3.40 8.48
CA PHE A 2 3.56 -2.25 8.16
C PHE A 2 2.47 -2.07 9.20
N LYS A 3 2.20 -0.82 9.55
CA LYS A 3 1.12 -0.43 10.44
C LYS A 3 -0.18 -0.26 9.66
N GLU A 4 -0.08 0.35 8.47
CA GLU A 4 -1.22 0.63 7.61
C GLU A 4 -0.80 0.63 6.13
N VAL A 5 -1.71 0.20 5.25
CA VAL A 5 -1.56 0.27 3.80
C VAL A 5 -2.82 0.89 3.20
N ILE A 6 -2.65 1.94 2.40
CA ILE A 6 -3.74 2.70 1.78
C ILE A 6 -3.58 2.61 0.27
N LYS A 7 -4.56 2.06 -0.44
CA LYS A 7 -4.63 2.07 -1.90
C LYS A 7 -5.10 3.44 -2.38
N ILE A 8 -4.31 4.05 -3.26
CA ILE A 8 -4.58 5.37 -3.81
C ILE A 8 -5.22 5.22 -5.19
N ILE A 9 -6.40 5.84 -5.35
CA ILE A 9 -7.13 5.97 -6.61
C ILE A 9 -7.01 7.42 -7.07
N ASP A 10 -6.41 7.63 -8.25
CA ASP A 10 -6.24 8.94 -8.89
C ASP A 10 -7.02 8.93 -10.22
N GLY A 11 -7.96 9.85 -10.39
CA GLY A 11 -8.78 9.93 -11.61
C GLY A 11 -9.62 8.69 -11.91
N GLY A 12 -9.96 7.89 -10.87
CA GLY A 12 -10.71 6.64 -11.01
C GLY A 12 -9.86 5.42 -11.40
N GLN A 13 -8.53 5.58 -11.50
CA GLN A 13 -7.59 4.49 -11.73
C GLN A 13 -6.72 4.27 -10.50
N MET A 14 -6.30 3.03 -10.27
CA MET A 14 -5.35 2.74 -9.21
C MET A 14 -3.99 3.34 -9.58
N SER A 15 -3.46 4.19 -8.70
CA SER A 15 -2.15 4.83 -8.86
C SER A 15 -1.06 4.07 -8.12
N GLY A 16 -1.40 3.47 -6.98
CA GLY A 16 -0.46 2.72 -6.14
C GLY A 16 -0.95 2.57 -4.71
N TYR A 17 -0.01 2.33 -3.81
CA TYR A 17 -0.22 2.20 -2.38
C TYR A 17 0.64 3.19 -1.60
N LYS A 18 0.06 3.80 -0.59
CA LYS A 18 0.74 4.53 0.47
C LYS A 18 0.87 3.59 1.66
N VAL A 19 2.10 3.23 2.01
CA VAL A 19 2.42 2.33 3.11
C VAL A 19 2.92 3.15 4.29
N ILE A 20 2.40 2.90 5.48
CA ILE A 20 2.83 3.54 6.73
C ILE A 20 3.41 2.46 7.63
N ASP A 21 4.64 2.65 8.08
CA ASP A 21 5.31 1.72 8.99
C ASP A 21 5.03 2.03 10.47
N GLU A 22 5.53 1.17 11.36
CA GLU A 22 5.42 1.33 12.82
C GLU A 22 6.09 2.60 13.37
N THR A 23 6.94 3.26 12.57
CA THR A 23 7.59 4.53 12.92
C THR A 23 6.88 5.75 12.33
N ASP A 24 5.66 5.55 11.79
CA ASP A 24 4.87 6.55 11.06
C ASP A 24 5.57 7.09 9.80
N GLN A 25 6.56 6.38 9.26
CA GLN A 25 7.15 6.73 7.97
C GLN A 25 6.22 6.29 6.85
N THR A 26 6.01 7.20 5.91
CA THR A 26 5.19 6.97 4.73
C THR A 26 6.08 6.64 3.53
N LEU A 27 5.80 5.52 2.87
CA LEU A 27 6.40 5.10 1.61
C LEU A 27 5.34 5.06 0.51
N TRP A 28 5.66 5.63 -0.65
CA TRP A 28 4.84 5.48 -1.85
C TRP A 28 5.31 4.28 -2.67
N VAL A 29 4.36 3.40 -3.01
CA VAL A 29 4.58 2.18 -3.77
C VAL A 29 3.69 2.22 -5.02
N PRO A 30 4.21 2.53 -6.21
CA PRO A 30 3.42 2.55 -7.44
C PRO A 30 2.86 1.16 -7.79
N ASP A 31 1.71 1.14 -8.48
CA ASP A 31 1.02 -0.09 -8.94
C ASP A 31 1.73 -0.76 -10.13
N ASP A 32 3.00 -1.12 -9.96
CA ASP A 32 3.78 -1.87 -10.95
C ASP A 32 3.82 -3.36 -10.57
N MET A 33 3.49 -4.24 -11.52
CA MET A 33 3.49 -5.70 -11.34
C MET A 33 4.88 -6.27 -11.00
N GLY A 34 5.96 -5.53 -11.26
CA GLY A 34 7.34 -5.93 -10.92
C GLY A 34 7.86 -5.44 -9.56
N ASN A 35 7.05 -4.73 -8.77
CA ASN A 35 7.54 -4.04 -7.58
C ASN A 35 7.71 -5.00 -6.40
N SER A 36 8.94 -5.20 -5.91
CA SER A 36 9.22 -6.03 -4.73
C SER A 36 8.48 -5.57 -3.47
N ASN A 37 8.10 -4.28 -3.39
CA ASN A 37 7.30 -3.77 -2.28
C ASN A 37 5.84 -4.25 -2.33
N ARG A 38 5.34 -4.67 -3.51
CA ARG A 38 4.02 -5.29 -3.63
C ARG A 38 3.97 -6.66 -2.93
N VAL A 39 5.04 -7.44 -3.02
CA VAL A 39 5.16 -8.71 -2.29
C VAL A 39 5.01 -8.48 -0.79
N MET A 40 5.62 -7.42 -0.25
CA MET A 40 5.50 -7.08 1.17
C MET A 40 4.06 -6.67 1.55
N ILE A 41 3.34 -6.01 0.64
CA ILE A 41 1.92 -5.64 0.85
C ILE A 41 1.05 -6.89 0.86
N ASP A 42 1.31 -7.84 -0.04
CA ASP A 42 0.60 -9.13 -0.08
C ASP A 42 0.84 -9.93 1.21
N GLU A 43 2.09 -9.95 1.72
CA GLU A 43 2.43 -10.54 3.02
C GLU A 43 1.69 -9.87 4.18
N PHE A 44 1.64 -8.52 4.20
CA PHE A 44 0.88 -7.77 5.20
C PHE A 44 -0.60 -8.16 5.22
N VAL A 45 -1.22 -8.33 4.05
CA VAL A 45 -2.62 -8.79 3.95
C VAL A 45 -2.75 -10.25 4.41
N ALA A 46 -1.79 -11.12 4.07
CA ALA A 46 -1.78 -12.51 4.49
C ALA A 46 -1.67 -12.66 6.03
N ASP A 47 -0.98 -11.72 6.69
CA ASP A 47 -0.87 -11.64 8.14
C ASP A 47 -2.12 -11.05 8.83
N GLY A 48 -3.15 -10.67 8.06
CA GLY A 48 -4.41 -10.10 8.57
C GLY A 48 -4.47 -8.58 8.54
N GLY A 49 -3.49 -7.92 7.92
CA GLY A 49 -3.50 -6.49 7.64
C GLY A 49 -4.66 -6.10 6.73
N THR A 50 -5.21 -4.90 6.93
CA THR A 50 -6.32 -4.37 6.13
C THR A 50 -5.82 -3.26 5.22
N ILE A 51 -6.22 -3.28 3.95
CA ILE A 51 -5.97 -2.19 3.00
C ILE A 51 -7.19 -1.28 2.96
N THR A 52 -6.98 0.02 3.21
CA THR A 52 -8.01 1.06 3.04
C THR A 52 -7.87 1.72 1.66
N GLU A 53 -8.88 2.43 1.19
CA GLU A 53 -8.83 3.14 -0.10
C GLU A 53 -8.99 4.65 0.10
N GLU A 54 -8.18 5.43 -0.61
CA GLU A 54 -8.23 6.89 -0.65
C GLU A 54 -8.32 7.37 -2.11
N ASN A 55 -9.28 8.25 -2.38
CA ASN A 55 -9.47 8.87 -3.69
C ASN A 55 -8.94 10.30 -3.64
N ILE A 56 -8.04 10.64 -4.57
CA ILE A 56 -7.41 11.96 -4.69
C ILE A 56 -7.68 12.62 -6.03
#